data_AF-A0A7R9H8A9-F1
#
_entry.id   AF-A0A7R9H8A9-F1
#
_cell.length_a   1.000
_cell.length_b   1.000
_cell.length_c   1.000
_cell.angle_alpha   90.00
_cell.angle_beta   90.00
_cell.angle_gamma   90.00
#
_symmetry.space_group_name_H-M   'P 1'
#
loop_
_entity.id
_entity.type
_entity.pdbx_description
1 polymer ?
#
loop_
_entity_poly.entity_id
_entity_poly.type
_entity_poly.pdbx_seq_one_letter_code
_entity_poly.pdbx_strand_id
1 'polypeptide(L)'
;YFRAMVELSGCNCSEDDVVISGIGGRFPLSENMAELEYHLFNKTPMVKNVEDLNWNRDDLGVPDCIGRMKDLNKFDTSYFGISPIMTKHMDPMTRITLETTFEAIVDSGKILFLYLK
;
A
#
# COMPACT_ATOMS: atom_id res chain seq x y z
N TYR A 1 -12.70 7.38 13.00
CA TYR A 1 -13.97 7.96 12.52
C TYR A 1 -13.82 8.50 11.10
N PHE A 2 -13.44 7.64 10.16
CA PHE A 2 -13.63 7.83 8.73
C PHE A 2 -14.09 6.46 8.22
N ARG A 3 -15.40 6.23 8.31
CA ARG A 3 -16.06 5.03 7.79
C ARG A 3 -16.81 5.50 6.55
N ALA A 4 -16.10 5.55 5.43
CA ALA A 4 -16.75 5.72 4.14
C ALA A 4 -17.40 4.38 3.78
N MET A 5 -18.55 4.07 4.42
CA MET A 5 -19.57 3.34 3.68
C MET A 5 -20.06 4.33 2.63
N VAL A 6 -19.45 4.27 1.45
CA VAL A 6 -20.05 4.84 0.24
C VAL A 6 -21.25 3.94 -0.06
N GLU A 7 -22.34 4.14 0.67
CA GLU A 7 -23.65 3.71 0.23
C GLU A 7 -24.00 4.60 -0.97
N LEU A 8 -23.74 4.08 -2.16
CA LEU A 8 -24.32 4.61 -3.39
C LEU A 8 -25.84 4.51 -3.22
N SER A 9 -26.46 5.63 -2.85
CA SER A 9 -27.89 5.77 -2.66
C SER A 9 -28.57 5.53 -4.01
N GLY A 10 -29.03 4.29 -4.23
CA GLY A 10 -29.78 3.90 -5.42
C GLY A 10 -29.54 2.49 -5.97
N CYS A 11 -28.63 1.68 -5.40
CA CYS A 11 -28.36 0.34 -5.95
C CYS A 11 -29.23 -0.74 -5.28
N ASN A 12 -29.94 -1.52 -6.09
CA ASN A 12 -30.62 -2.74 -5.66
C ASN A 12 -29.54 -3.81 -5.44
N CYS A 13 -28.89 -3.82 -4.28
CA CYS A 13 -27.72 -4.68 -4.08
C CYS A 13 -28.13 -6.15 -4.06
N SER A 14 -27.74 -6.90 -5.07
CA SER A 14 -27.90 -8.36 -5.10
C SER A 14 -26.81 -9.01 -4.23
N GLU A 15 -27.00 -10.26 -3.80
CA GLU A 15 -25.95 -11.00 -3.05
C GLU A 15 -24.66 -11.16 -3.87
N ASP A 16 -24.72 -10.97 -5.19
CA ASP A 16 -23.59 -11.05 -6.12
C ASP A 16 -22.88 -9.70 -6.35
N ASP A 17 -23.30 -8.64 -5.65
CA ASP A 17 -22.69 -7.31 -5.81
C ASP A 17 -21.27 -7.25 -5.27
N VAL A 18 -20.35 -6.78 -6.10
CA VAL A 18 -18.93 -6.63 -5.73
C VAL A 18 -18.71 -5.27 -5.08
N VAL A 19 -18.27 -5.28 -3.82
CA VAL A 19 -17.93 -4.07 -3.06
C VAL A 19 -16.44 -4.02 -2.75
N ILE A 20 -15.87 -2.82 -2.79
CA ILE A 20 -14.53 -2.56 -2.25
C ILE A 20 -14.69 -2.38 -0.74
N SER A 21 -14.36 -3.43 0.00
CA SER A 21 -14.56 -3.45 1.46
C SER A 21 -13.39 -2.87 2.25
N GLY A 22 -12.18 -2.85 1.69
CA GLY A 22 -11.00 -2.25 2.33
C GLY A 22 -9.89 -1.99 1.32
N ILE A 23 -9.01 -1.04 1.65
CA ILE A 23 -7.92 -0.60 0.78
C ILE A 23 -6.63 -0.49 1.60
N GLY A 24 -5.54 -1.03 1.05
CA GLY A 24 -4.20 -0.93 1.62
C GLY A 24 -3.17 -0.79 0.50
N GLY A 25 -2.09 -0.06 0.74
CA GLY A 25 -1.07 0.17 -0.29
C GLY A 25 0.12 1.00 0.17
N ARG A 26 1.20 0.89 -0.61
CA ARG A 26 2.40 1.73 -0.53
C ARG A 26 2.55 2.48 -1.84
N PHE A 27 2.91 3.77 -1.76
CA PHE A 27 2.98 4.66 -2.91
C PHE A 27 4.27 5.48 -2.86
N PRO A 28 4.64 6.15 -3.97
CA PRO A 28 5.74 7.10 -3.94
C PRO A 28 5.54 8.14 -2.84
N LEU A 29 6.57 8.34 -2.02
CA LEU A 29 6.57 9.27 -0.87
C LEU A 29 5.53 8.98 0.24
N SER A 30 4.66 7.96 0.09
CA SER A 30 3.53 7.71 1.00
C SER A 30 3.51 6.26 1.46
N GLU A 31 3.67 6.05 2.76
CA GLU A 31 3.69 4.72 3.36
C GLU A 31 2.31 4.17 3.68
N ASN A 32 1.24 4.97 3.57
CA ASN A 32 -0.12 4.53 3.84
C ASN A 32 -1.13 5.37 3.05
N MET A 33 -2.39 4.95 3.07
CA MET A 33 -3.47 5.62 2.35
C MET A 33 -3.70 7.06 2.85
N ALA A 34 -3.52 7.32 4.15
CA ALA A 34 -3.71 8.65 4.74
C ALA A 34 -2.64 9.66 4.28
N GLU A 35 -1.38 9.22 4.17
CA GLU A 35 -0.29 10.01 3.60
C GLU A 35 -0.53 10.28 2.12
N LEU A 36 -0.98 9.27 1.37
CA LEU A 36 -1.33 9.44 -0.03
C LEU A 36 -2.45 10.49 -0.18
N GLU A 37 -3.52 10.35 0.60
CA GLU A 37 -4.65 11.27 0.64
C GLU A 37 -4.17 12.71 0.91
N TYR A 38 -3.33 12.89 1.94
CA TYR A 38 -2.72 14.17 2.26
C TYR A 38 -1.92 14.75 1.09
N HIS A 39 -1.08 13.95 0.43
CA HIS A 39 -0.28 14.41 -0.70
C HIS A 39 -1.13 14.77 -1.92
N LEU A 40 -2.19 14.01 -2.19
CA LEU A 40 -3.13 14.28 -3.28
C LEU A 40 -3.91 15.57 -3.03
N PHE A 41 -4.43 15.78 -1.82
CA PHE A 41 -5.17 17.01 -1.50
C PHE A 41 -4.29 18.26 -1.52
N ASN A 42 -3.03 18.12 -1.12
CA ASN A 42 -2.06 19.22 -1.17
C ASN A 42 -1.37 19.37 -2.54
N LYS A 43 -1.75 18.57 -3.55
CA LYS A 43 -1.15 18.57 -4.90
C LYS A 43 0.38 18.47 -4.87
N THR A 44 0.92 17.73 -3.90
CA THR A 44 2.36 17.57 -3.73
C THR A 44 2.88 16.59 -4.79
N PRO A 45 3.88 16.97 -5.61
CA PRO A 45 4.47 16.03 -6.57
C PRO A 45 5.23 14.92 -5.80
N MET A 46 4.81 13.67 -6.01
CA MET A 46 5.42 12.49 -5.37
C MET A 46 6.47 11.80 -6.26
N VAL A 47 6.76 12.39 -7.41
CA VAL A 47 7.75 11.91 -8.38
C VAL A 47 9.02 12.76 -8.20
N LYS A 48 10.19 12.12 -8.18
CA LYS A 48 11.48 12.79 -8.03
C LYS A 48 12.34 12.61 -9.27
N ASN A 49 13.29 13.51 -9.50
CA ASN A 49 14.27 13.35 -10.57
C ASN A 49 15.15 12.13 -10.27
N VAL A 50 15.50 11.38 -11.31
CA VAL A 50 16.34 10.19 -11.18
C VAL A 50 17.74 10.52 -10.63
N GLU A 51 18.24 11.73 -10.90
CA GLU A 51 19.52 12.22 -10.36
C GLU A 51 19.54 12.28 -8.83
N ASP A 52 18.40 12.58 -8.21
CA ASP A 52 18.26 12.65 -6.74
C ASP A 52 18.22 11.24 -6.09
N LEU A 53 18.20 10.18 -6.90
CA LEU A 53 18.00 8.80 -6.47
C LEU A 53 19.28 7.94 -6.47
N ASN A 54 20.45 8.55 -6.67
CA ASN A 54 21.76 7.88 -6.77
C ASN A 54 21.77 6.75 -7.83
N TRP A 55 21.00 6.91 -8.90
CA TRP A 55 21.01 6.00 -10.04
C TRP A 55 21.82 6.63 -11.18
N ASN A 56 22.90 5.97 -11.64
CA ASN A 56 23.66 6.48 -12.77
C ASN A 56 22.82 6.35 -14.04
N ARG A 57 22.62 7.50 -14.71
CA ARG A 57 21.76 7.67 -15.88
C ARG A 57 22.35 7.17 -17.20
N ASP A 58 23.54 6.59 -17.18
CA ASP A 58 24.28 6.24 -18.39
C ASP A 58 23.46 5.26 -19.26
N ASP A 59 22.78 5.84 -20.26
CA ASP A 59 22.31 5.22 -21.51
C ASP A 59 21.19 4.18 -21.48
N LEU A 60 20.25 4.24 -20.52
CA LEU A 60 19.10 3.31 -20.49
C LEU A 60 17.78 3.86 -21.04
N GLY A 61 17.74 5.10 -21.55
CA GLY A 61 16.50 5.71 -22.06
C GLY A 61 15.39 5.86 -21.00
N VAL A 62 15.78 5.97 -19.73
CA VAL A 62 14.86 6.07 -18.59
C VAL A 62 14.27 7.49 -18.52
N PRO A 63 12.97 7.64 -18.20
CA PRO A 63 12.37 8.95 -17.97
C PRO A 63 13.11 9.77 -16.91
N ASP A 64 13.09 11.10 -17.05
CA ASP A 64 13.78 12.02 -16.12
C ASP A 64 13.25 11.96 -14.67
N CYS A 65 11.99 11.56 -14.51
CA CYS A 65 11.29 11.57 -13.23
C CYS A 65 10.70 10.18 -12.91
N ILE A 66 10.87 9.71 -11.68
CA ILE A 66 10.31 8.43 -11.20
C ILE A 66 9.74 8.55 -9.78
N GLY A 67 8.65 7.83 -9.52
CA GLY A 67 8.08 7.68 -8.19
C GLY A 67 8.74 6.50 -7.48
N ARG A 68 9.33 6.74 -6.30
CA ARG A 68 10.00 5.71 -5.51
C ARG A 68 9.32 5.55 -4.15
N MET A 69 9.04 4.31 -3.78
CA MET A 69 8.56 3.95 -2.44
C MET A 69 9.68 4.14 -1.41
N LYS A 70 9.32 4.51 -0.18
CA LYS A 70 10.31 4.62 0.91
C LYS A 70 10.69 3.21 1.36
N ASP A 71 11.90 3.07 1.90
CA ASP A 71 12.34 1.95 2.74
C ASP A 71 11.86 0.53 2.35
N LEU A 72 12.32 0.00 1.21
CA LEU A 72 12.00 -1.38 0.74
C LEU A 72 12.54 -2.53 1.63
N ASN A 73 13.31 -2.19 2.66
CA ASN A 73 14.01 -3.14 3.54
C ASN A 73 13.26 -3.45 4.83
N LYS A 74 12.11 -2.80 5.08
CA LYS A 74 11.31 -3.03 6.28
C LYS A 74 10.37 -4.21 6.06
N PHE A 75 10.25 -5.07 7.08
CA PHE A 75 9.27 -6.14 7.15
C PHE A 75 9.12 -6.65 8.58
N ASP A 76 7.89 -6.84 9.07
CA ASP A 76 7.65 -7.42 10.39
C ASP A 76 7.73 -8.96 10.39
N THR A 77 8.95 -9.47 10.58
CA THR A 77 9.20 -10.91 10.61
C THR A 77 8.48 -11.64 11.74
N SER A 78 8.32 -10.97 12.89
CA SER A 78 7.74 -11.57 14.09
C SER A 78 6.25 -11.77 13.94
N TYR A 79 5.58 -10.81 13.30
CA TYR A 79 4.14 -10.88 13.03
C TYR A 79 3.78 -12.04 12.08
N PHE A 80 4.54 -12.21 11.00
CA PHE A 80 4.28 -13.27 10.01
C PHE A 80 4.92 -14.62 10.35
N GLY A 81 5.68 -14.71 11.44
CA GLY A 81 6.37 -15.95 11.84
C GLY A 81 7.44 -16.40 10.85
N ILE A 82 8.04 -15.48 10.09
CA ILE A 82 9.07 -15.76 9.10
C ILE A 82 10.46 -15.55 9.71
N SER A 83 11.40 -16.46 9.44
CA SER A 83 12.77 -16.30 9.92
C SER A 83 13.43 -15.02 9.36
N PRO A 84 14.17 -14.23 10.18
CA PRO A 84 14.88 -13.04 9.70
C PRO A 84 15.88 -13.33 8.58
N ILE A 85 16.47 -14.54 8.58
CA ILE A 85 17.40 -14.97 7.53
C ILE A 85 16.64 -15.15 6.21
N MET A 86 15.47 -15.80 6.24
CA MET A 86 14.64 -15.98 5.05
C MET A 86 14.17 -14.63 4.50
N THR A 87 13.79 -13.70 5.37
CA THR A 87 13.31 -12.37 4.99
C THR A 87 14.33 -11.59 4.15
N LYS A 88 15.63 -11.73 4.45
CA LYS A 88 16.71 -11.11 3.66
C LYS A 88 16.79 -11.66 2.23
N HIS A 89 16.36 -12.90 2.01
CA HIS A 89 16.33 -13.56 0.71
C HIS A 89 14.97 -13.46 0.01
N MET A 90 13.96 -12.90 0.67
CA MET A 90 12.67 -12.65 0.05
C MET A 90 12.75 -11.45 -0.88
N ASP A 91 11.97 -11.51 -1.95
CA ASP A 91 11.76 -10.35 -2.82
C ASP A 91 11.05 -9.22 -2.02
N PRO A 92 11.51 -7.96 -2.12
CA PRO A 92 10.89 -6.83 -1.42
C PRO A 92 9.40 -6.65 -1.75
N MET A 93 8.98 -6.93 -2.99
CA MET A 93 7.57 -6.77 -3.38
C MET A 93 6.68 -7.75 -2.64
N THR A 94 7.15 -8.98 -2.43
CA THR A 94 6.41 -9.99 -1.66
C THR A 94 6.24 -9.53 -0.21
N ARG A 95 7.28 -8.96 0.41
CA ARG A 95 7.21 -8.45 1.79
C ARG A 95 6.19 -7.33 1.92
N ILE A 96 6.22 -6.37 1.01
CA ILE A 96 5.27 -5.24 0.96
C ILE A 96 3.84 -5.75 0.71
N THR A 97 3.67 -6.71 -0.19
CA THR A 97 2.36 -7.28 -0.53
C THR A 97 1.74 -7.98 0.68
N LEU A 98 2.53 -8.70 1.49
CA LEU A 98 2.04 -9.34 2.71
C LEU A 98 1.51 -8.31 3.72
N GLU A 99 2.28 -7.25 3.97
CA GLU A 99 1.88 -6.19 4.90
C GLU A 99 0.65 -5.43 4.40
N THR A 100 0.64 -5.02 3.13
CA THR A 100 -0.47 -4.24 2.55
C THR A 100 -1.76 -5.05 2.43
N THR A 101 -1.68 -6.36 2.16
CA THR A 101 -2.85 -7.24 2.17
C THR A 101 -3.44 -7.34 3.57
N PHE A 102 -2.59 -7.47 4.59
CA PHE A 102 -3.05 -7.49 5.97
C PHE A 102 -3.74 -6.17 6.36
N GLU A 103 -3.15 -5.03 6.01
CA GLU A 103 -3.74 -3.72 6.24
C GLU A 103 -5.11 -3.58 5.55
N ALA A 104 -5.25 -4.02 4.29
CA ALA A 104 -6.52 -3.97 3.58
C ALA A 104 -7.60 -4.84 4.26
N ILE A 105 -7.22 -6.00 4.80
CA ILE A 105 -8.13 -6.86 5.56
C ILE A 105 -8.56 -6.19 6.86
N VAL A 106 -7.63 -5.55 7.58
CA VAL A 106 -7.94 -4.81 8.82
C VAL A 106 -8.85 -3.61 8.53
N ASP A 107 -8.56 -2.86 7.46
CA ASP A 107 -9.37 -1.72 7.00
C ASP A 107 -10.81 -2.14 6.68
N SER A 108 -10.99 -3.33 6.08
CA SER A 108 -12.32 -3.89 5.83
C SER A 108 -13.12 -4.27 7.09
N GLY A 109 -12.50 -4.22 8.27
CA GLY A 109 -13.13 -4.57 9.54
C GLY A 109 -13.41 -6.06 9.71
N LYS A 110 -12.97 -6.93 8.78
CA LYS A 110 -13.22 -8.39 8.84
C LYS A 110 -12.53 -9.09 10.01
N ILE A 111 -11.41 -8.57 10.49
CA ILE A 111 -10.69 -9.15 11.64
C ILE A 111 -11.49 -9.06 12.95
N LEU A 112 -12.27 -7.99 13.14
CA LEU A 112 -13.17 -7.87 14.30
C LEU A 112 -14.32 -8.88 14.22
N PHE A 113 -14.71 -9.26 12.99
CA PHE A 113 -15.83 -10.18 12.74
C PHE A 113 -15.48 -11.66 13.01
N LEU A 114 -14.19 -12.03 13.01
CA LEU A 114 -13.73 -13.40 13.32
C LEU A 114 -13.68 -13.70 14.83
N TYR A 115 -13.54 -12.68 15.69
CA TYR A 115 -13.51 -12.85 17.15
C TYR A 115 -14.87 -12.66 17.83
N LEU A 116 -15.87 -12.15 17.11
CA LEU A 116 -17.24 -11.91 17.60
C LEU A 116 -18.25 -12.98 17.15
N LYS A 117 -17.77 -14.10 16.60
CA LYS A 117 -18.58 -15.29 16.25
C LYS A 117 -18.15 -16.46 17.11
#